data_AF-X1AGQ4-F1
#
_entry.id   AF-X1AGQ4-F1
#
_cell.length_a   1.000
_cell.length_b   1.000
_cell.length_c   1.000
_cell.angle_alpha   90.00
_cell.angle_beta   90.00
_cell.angle_gamma   90.00
#
_symmetry.space_group_name_H-M   'P 1'
#
loop_
_entity.id
_entity.type
_entity.pdbx_description
1 polymer ?
#
loop_
_entity_poly.entity_id
_entity_poly.type
_entity_poly.pdbx_seq_one_letter_code
_entity_poly.pdbx_strand_id
1 'polypeptide(L)' 'MLDRKVVREFLDEEFGEMDIPKDITEKALLEAFCKYVEDDYYEWLKDNFKSFFNYGEPDWKWVRKRIKKTKEGLEI' A
#
# COMPACT_ATOMS: atom_id res chain seq x y z
N MET A 1 -2.08 7.03 -5.65
CA MET A 1 -3.22 6.50 -6.43
C MET A 1 -2.66 5.51 -7.42
N LEU A 2 -3.14 4.27 -7.38
CA LEU A 2 -2.68 3.18 -8.24
C LEU A 2 -2.96 3.51 -9.71
N ASP A 3 -2.07 3.06 -10.59
CA ASP A 3 -2.33 3.15 -12.02
C ASP A 3 -3.39 2.11 -12.41
N ARG A 4 -4.55 2.59 -12.87
CA ARG A 4 -5.70 1.72 -13.20
C ARG A 4 -5.39 0.79 -14.37
N LYS A 5 -4.48 1.17 -15.27
CA LYS A 5 -4.06 0.32 -16.39
C LYS A 5 -3.24 -0.84 -15.87
N VAL A 6 -2.25 -0.57 -15.01
CA VAL A 6 -1.41 -1.62 -14.39
C VAL A 6 -2.26 -2.56 -13.54
N VAL A 7 -3.18 -2.02 -12.74
CA VAL A 7 -4.08 -2.85 -11.91
C VAL A 7 -5.01 -3.68 -12.77
N ARG A 8 -5.51 -3.16 -13.90
CA ARG A 8 -6.32 -3.95 -14.82
C ARG A 8 -5.53 -5.11 -15.41
N GLU A 9 -4.34 -4.85 -15.95
CA GLU A 9 -3.47 -5.89 -16.50
C GLU A 9 -3.17 -6.99 -15.47
N PHE A 10 -2.91 -6.59 -14.22
CA PHE A 10 -2.73 -7.50 -13.09
C PHE A 10 -4.01 -8.33 -12.81
N LEU A 11 -5.18 -7.68 -12.71
CA LEU A 11 -6.43 -8.39 -12.46
C LEU A 11 -6.78 -9.33 -13.62
N ASP A 12 -6.55 -8.94 -14.87
CA ASP A 12 -6.78 -9.78 -16.04
C ASP A 12 -5.88 -11.04 -16.02
N GLU A 13 -4.62 -10.90 -15.59
CA GLU A 13 -3.69 -12.02 -15.39
C GLU A 13 -4.15 -12.95 -14.27
N GLU A 14 -4.54 -12.39 -13.12
CA GLU A 14 -4.95 -13.17 -11.94
C GLU A 14 -6.31 -13.86 -12.12
N PHE A 15 -7.26 -13.21 -12.79
CA PHE A 15 -8.56 -13.83 -13.06
C PHE A 15 -8.46 -14.91 -14.12
N GLY A 16 -7.55 -14.82 -15.10
CA GLY A 16 -7.33 -15.88 -16.09
C GLY A 16 -8.64 -16.32 -16.79
N GLU A 17 -9.08 -17.56 -16.54
CA GLU A 17 -10.34 -18.14 -17.06
C GLU A 17 -11.52 -18.06 -16.06
N MET A 18 -11.37 -17.37 -14.93
CA MET A 18 -12.45 -17.26 -13.95
C MET A 18 -13.67 -16.54 -14.52
N ASP A 19 -14.83 -17.18 -14.40
CA ASP A 19 -16.10 -16.55 -14.74
C ASP A 19 -16.46 -15.48 -13.70
N ILE A 20 -16.23 -14.21 -14.08
CA ILE A 20 -16.75 -13.07 -13.32
C ILE A 20 -18.29 -13.07 -13.44
N PRO A 21 -19.03 -12.98 -12.32
CA PRO A 21 -20.49 -12.88 -12.35
C PRO A 21 -20.98 -11.78 -13.30
N LYS A 22 -22.01 -12.07 -14.10
CA LYS A 22 -22.49 -11.18 -15.19
C LYS A 22 -23.03 -9.83 -14.69
N ASP A 23 -23.40 -9.75 -13.42
CA ASP A 23 -23.86 -8.53 -12.75
C ASP A 23 -22.70 -7.64 -12.27
N ILE A 24 -21.47 -8.15 -12.26
CA ILE A 24 -20.26 -7.41 -11.90
C ILE A 24 -19.54 -6.95 -13.16
N THR A 25 -19.40 -5.63 -13.31
CA THR A 25 -18.61 -5.07 -14.41
C THR A 25 -17.12 -5.06 -14.06
N GLU A 26 -16.25 -5.31 -15.04
CA GLU A 26 -14.79 -5.19 -14.92
C GLU A 26 -14.38 -3.84 -14.31
N LYS A 27 -15.05 -2.75 -14.74
CA LYS A 27 -14.80 -1.41 -14.20
C LYS A 27 -15.14 -1.31 -12.71
N ALA A 28 -16.28 -1.84 -12.28
CA ALA A 28 -16.67 -1.80 -10.87
C ALA A 28 -15.69 -2.59 -10.00
N LEU A 29 -15.25 -3.76 -10.49
CA LEU A 29 -14.25 -4.59 -9.82
C LEU A 29 -12.90 -3.89 -9.71
N LEU A 30 -12.41 -3.30 -10.80
CA LEU A 30 -11.16 -2.53 -10.84
C LEU A 30 -11.18 -1.37 -9.84
N GLU A 31 -12.24 -0.57 -9.83
CA GLU A 31 -12.34 0.59 -8.91
C GLU A 31 -12.47 0.14 -7.45
N ALA A 32 -13.24 -0.91 -7.17
CA ALA A 32 -13.37 -1.47 -5.84
C ALA A 32 -12.03 -2.01 -5.32
N PHE A 33 -11.29 -2.75 -6.14
CA PHE A 33 -9.99 -3.28 -5.79
C PHE A 33 -8.95 -2.17 -5.58
N CYS A 34 -8.89 -1.18 -6.49
CA CYS A 34 -8.01 -0.02 -6.33
C CYS A 34 -8.27 0.68 -4.99
N LYS A 35 -9.53 0.94 -4.68
CA LYS A 35 -9.94 1.59 -3.43
C LYS A 35 -9.55 0.75 -2.22
N TYR A 36 -9.79 -0.56 -2.26
CA TYR A 36 -9.43 -1.47 -1.17
C TYR A 36 -7.93 -1.42 -0.85
N VAL A 37 -7.08 -1.55 -1.88
CA VAL A 37 -5.62 -1.52 -1.70
C VAL A 37 -5.15 -0.15 -1.24
N GLU A 38 -5.69 0.93 -1.80
CA GLU A 38 -5.34 2.29 -1.39
C GLU A 38 -5.73 2.55 0.07
N ASP A 39 -6.95 2.20 0.47
CA ASP A 39 -7.45 2.38 1.85
C ASP A 39 -6.59 1.57 2.85
N ASP A 40 -6.29 0.29 2.56
CA ASP A 40 -5.45 -0.56 3.40
C ASP A 40 -4.00 -0.01 3.52
N TYR A 41 -3.42 0.43 2.40
CA TYR A 41 -2.11 1.07 2.39
C TYR A 41 -2.07 2.32 3.27
N TYR A 42 -3.10 3.16 3.22
CA TYR A 42 -3.18 4.35 4.06
C TYR A 42 -3.35 4.03 5.54
N GLU A 43 -4.16 3.04 5.91
CA GLU A 43 -4.29 2.60 7.30
C GLU A 43 -2.98 1.99 7.82
N TRP A 44 -2.33 1.14 7.01
CA TRP A 44 -1.02 0.60 7.32
C TRP A 44 0.02 1.71 7.55
N LEU A 45 0.05 2.75 6.71
CA LEU A 45 0.93 3.91 6.92
C LEU A 45 0.62 4.64 8.22
N LYS A 46 -0.65 4.87 8.56
CA LYS A 46 -1.05 5.55 9.80
C LYS A 46 -0.58 4.78 11.03
N ASP A 47 -0.72 3.46 11.03
CA ASP A 47 -0.31 2.65 12.17
C ASP A 47 1.22 2.56 12.32
N ASN A 48 1.93 2.48 11.19
CA ASN A 48 3.38 2.54 11.20
C ASN A 48 3.91 3.93 11.59
N PHE A 49 3.23 5.00 11.21
CA PHE A 49 3.57 6.35 11.65
C PHE A 49 3.52 6.45 13.17
N LYS A 50 2.42 5.99 13.78
CA LYS A 50 2.29 5.98 15.25
C LYS A 50 3.41 5.16 15.91
N SER A 51 3.72 3.99 15.34
CA SER A 51 4.78 3.12 15.84
C SER A 51 6.18 3.71 15.68
N PHE A 52 6.43 4.42 14.58
CA PHE A 52 7.72 5.06 14.31
C PHE A 52 7.96 6.29 15.18
N PHE A 53 6.92 7.08 15.45
CA PHE A 53 6.98 8.32 16.22
C PHE A 53 6.45 8.18 17.66
N ASN A 54 6.34 6.96 18.19
CA ASN A 54 6.02 6.68 19.59
C ASN A 54 4.67 7.22 20.10
N TYR A 55 3.57 6.92 19.39
CA TYR A 55 2.16 7.07 19.83
C TYR A 55 1.89 8.29 20.74
N GLY A 56 2.26 9.50 20.31
CA GLY A 56 2.12 10.71 21.11
C GLY A 56 3.19 11.73 20.77
N GLU A 57 4.10 12.01 21.70
CA GLU A 57 5.24 12.89 21.45
C GLU A 57 6.38 12.15 20.73
N PRO A 58 6.84 12.64 19.57
CA PRO A 58 7.94 12.03 18.85
C PRO A 58 9.24 11.89 19.66
N ASP A 59 9.76 10.67 19.78
CA ASP A 59 11.13 10.44 20.25
C ASP A 59 12.13 10.73 19.11
N TRP A 60 12.63 11.97 19.08
CA TRP A 60 13.59 12.39 18.07
C TRP A 60 14.97 11.71 18.18
N LYS A 61 15.36 11.19 19.36
CA LYS A 61 16.61 10.43 19.48
C LYS A 61 16.48 9.09 18.77
N TRP A 62 15.34 8.40 18.98
CA TRP A 62 14.99 7.20 18.24
C TRP A 62 14.98 7.43 16.72
N VAL A 63 14.29 8.48 16.26
CA VAL A 63 14.20 8.82 14.84
C VAL A 63 15.58 9.08 14.24
N ARG A 64 16.43 9.89 14.90
CA ARG A 64 17.80 10.15 14.44
C ARG A 64 18.64 8.87 14.35
N LYS A 65 18.47 7.94 15.30
CA LYS A 65 19.15 6.63 15.27
C LYS A 65 18.69 5.79 14.07
N ARG A 66 17.40 5.78 13.76
CA ARG A 66 16.85 5.11 12.57
C ARG A 66 17.41 5.72 11.28
N ILE A 67 17.41 7.06 11.16
CA ILE A 67 17.99 7.77 10.00
C ILE A 67 19.47 7.42 9.81
N LYS A 68 20.26 7.43 10.88
CA LYS A 68 21.69 7.09 10.83
C LYS A 68 21.90 5.67 10.29
N LYS A 69 21.17 4.69 10.83
CA LYS A 69 21.23 3.29 10.36
C LYS A 69 20.86 3.14 8.89
N THR A 70 19.87 3.87 8.40
CA THR A 70 19.47 3.83 6.98
C THR A 70 20.59 4.36 6.08
N LYS A 71 21.29 5.44 6.48
CA LYS A 71 22.42 5.99 5.71
C LYS A 71 23.63 5.07 5.70
N GLU A 72 23.94 4.43 6.83
CA GLU A 72 25.06 3.47 6.95
C GLU A 72 24.78 2.15 6.21
N GLY A 73 23.50 1.77 6.03
CA GLY A 73 23.11 0.58 5.25
C GLY A 73 23.02 0.80 3.74
N LEU A 74 23.31 2.01 3.24
CA LEU A 74 23.35 2.37 1.82
C LEU A 74 24.78 2.35 1.24
N GLU A 75 25.79 1.96 2.02
CA GLU A 75 27.17 1.71 1.54
C GLU A 75 27.41 0.25 1.14
N ILE A 76 26.50 -0.35 0.37
CA ILE A 76 26.71 -1.67 -0.29
C ILE A 76 26.48 -1.53 -1.79
#